data_AF-A0A950Y1M9-F1
#
_entry.id   AF-A0A950Y1M9-F1
#
_cell.length_a   1.000
_cell.length_b   1.000
_cell.length_c   1.000
_cell.angle_alpha   90.00
_cell.angle_beta   90.00
_cell.angle_gamma   90.00
#
_symmetry.space_group_name_H-M   'P 1'
#
loop_
_entity.id
_entity.type
_entity.pdbx_description
1 polymer ?
#
loop_
_entity_poly.entity_id
_entity_poly.type
_entity_poly.pdbx_seq_one_letter_code
_entity_poly.pdbx_strand_id
1 'polypeptide(L)'
;MGKLDWFVISFVVLLMLFFGNFHWHVRQAHFGLDEMHNLYTYWTPSLWRLVLEQLVFWSKFVRPMGVIYYRPLFALFGLNPVPFTIVRTAILFLNTILFLRLAFQITKSKWIAVLASFPVAYHANLGNLAYDGAFIYDGLCGTFYFSALLYYISCRQGRNTQHSIPNTSLLLPWIRSPLATSQSFWFLILYLCALNTKEMAVSLPIVVLAYELFYRGRKAQMGAILLAVVITAVFIVGKTTGSGTLIELDAYRPAFTWSRFSESTTRFMNTLFYTDVFTMGRVISLWLFLLYIGFRNWGLPKWDPRWLFLFVWVAATPLPIVFLPDRGAATLYLVAGGWAMLVALGARILAHRLAREPVAGLPRRAVMVATLITCIAAYWHETTRADRRVLNWYLTEGSDGEEATRQLRALHIHPSNHARVAFINDPFPKTYHTLFIATLLWADRSVEINLQQIYPLPKPELDAMDYILDYVDGRFVIIRGRL
;
A
#
# COMPACT_ATOMS: atom_id res chain seq x y z
N MET A 1 25.72 11.53 -25.33
CA MET A 1 24.72 10.44 -25.38
C MET A 1 25.40 9.14 -24.99
N GLY A 2 25.10 8.60 -23.80
CA GLY A 2 25.75 7.38 -23.29
C GLY A 2 25.24 6.13 -24.02
N LYS A 3 26.13 5.16 -24.29
CA LYS A 3 25.79 3.88 -24.91
C LYS A 3 24.61 3.24 -24.18
N LEU A 4 23.58 2.89 -24.97
CA LEU A 4 22.38 2.24 -24.50
C LEU A 4 22.74 0.91 -23.80
N ASP A 5 22.40 0.78 -22.52
CA ASP A 5 22.71 -0.42 -21.73
C ASP A 5 21.67 -1.51 -22.01
N TRP A 6 21.90 -2.30 -23.05
CA TRP A 6 21.03 -3.40 -23.48
C TRP A 6 20.68 -4.37 -22.36
N PHE A 7 21.57 -4.58 -21.38
CA PHE A 7 21.27 -5.42 -20.21
C PHE A 7 20.09 -4.87 -19.41
N VAL A 8 20.10 -3.57 -19.10
CA VAL A 8 19.01 -2.94 -18.34
C VAL A 8 17.72 -2.98 -19.13
N ILE A 9 17.78 -2.71 -20.44
CA ILE A 9 16.60 -2.67 -21.29
C ILE A 9 15.92 -4.04 -21.34
N SER A 10 16.67 -5.12 -21.60
CA SER A 10 16.08 -6.46 -21.69
C SER A 10 15.36 -6.87 -20.41
N PHE A 11 15.94 -6.57 -19.24
CA PHE A 11 15.30 -6.92 -17.97
C PHE A 11 14.15 -5.99 -17.59
N VAL A 12 14.19 -4.73 -17.99
CA VAL A 12 13.06 -3.80 -17.84
C VAL A 12 11.90 -4.21 -18.74
N VAL A 13 12.17 -4.66 -19.97
CA VAL A 13 11.15 -5.25 -20.85
C VAL A 13 10.55 -6.51 -20.22
N LEU A 14 11.38 -7.40 -19.67
CA LEU A 14 10.88 -8.60 -18.97
C LEU A 14 10.00 -8.25 -17.77
N LEU A 15 10.35 -7.22 -17.00
CA LEU A 15 9.54 -6.70 -15.90
C LEU A 15 8.21 -6.12 -16.40
N MET A 16 8.19 -5.42 -17.53
CA MET A 16 6.96 -4.91 -18.16
C MET A 16 6.06 -6.05 -18.65
N LEU A 17 6.64 -7.09 -19.27
CA LEU A 17 5.91 -8.28 -19.70
C LEU A 17 5.30 -9.02 -18.50
N PHE A 18 6.06 -9.17 -17.42
CA PHE A 18 5.56 -9.73 -16.16
C PHE A 18 4.41 -8.91 -15.60
N PHE A 19 4.58 -7.59 -15.48
CA PHE A 19 3.55 -6.69 -14.98
C PHE A 19 2.26 -6.78 -15.82
N GLY A 20 2.38 -6.73 -17.14
CA GLY A 20 1.25 -6.83 -18.06
C GLY A 20 0.54 -8.19 -18.01
N ASN A 21 1.29 -9.28 -17.85
CA ASN A 21 0.74 -10.63 -17.76
C ASN A 21 -0.22 -10.80 -16.56
N PHE A 22 0.19 -10.33 -15.38
CA PHE A 22 -0.62 -10.48 -14.17
C PHE A 22 -1.71 -9.41 -14.01
N HIS A 23 -1.58 -8.25 -14.66
CA HIS A 23 -2.60 -7.19 -14.60
C HIS A 23 -3.63 -7.25 -15.74
N TRP A 24 -3.50 -8.19 -16.68
CA TRP A 24 -4.38 -8.28 -17.85
C TRP A 24 -5.86 -8.43 -17.49
N HIS A 25 -6.16 -9.34 -16.55
CA HIS A 25 -7.53 -9.68 -16.17
C HIS A 25 -8.16 -8.71 -15.16
N VAL A 26 -7.39 -7.76 -14.61
CA VAL A 26 -7.85 -6.90 -13.53
C VAL A 26 -9.07 -6.08 -13.93
N ARG A 27 -9.21 -5.72 -15.22
CA ARG A 27 -10.37 -4.96 -15.75
C ARG A 27 -11.71 -5.69 -15.61
N GLN A 28 -11.68 -6.99 -15.31
CA GLN A 28 -12.86 -7.81 -15.05
C GLN A 28 -13.29 -7.78 -13.58
N ALA A 29 -12.50 -7.15 -12.69
CA ALA A 29 -12.85 -7.00 -11.30
C ALA A 29 -14.01 -6.01 -11.12
N HIS A 30 -14.92 -6.38 -10.21
CA HIS A 30 -16.06 -5.56 -9.82
C HIS A 30 -15.68 -4.65 -8.64
N PHE A 31 -16.57 -3.70 -8.31
CA PHE A 31 -16.42 -2.97 -7.06
C PHE A 31 -16.64 -3.90 -5.86
N GLY A 32 -15.64 -4.00 -4.99
CA GLY A 32 -15.82 -4.65 -3.69
C GLY A 32 -16.86 -3.91 -2.84
N LEU A 33 -17.51 -4.62 -1.91
CA LEU A 33 -18.48 -4.01 -1.00
C LEU A 33 -17.83 -2.93 -0.10
N ASP A 34 -16.58 -3.16 0.32
CA ASP A 34 -15.78 -2.18 1.06
C ASP A 34 -15.32 -1.01 0.18
N GLU A 35 -15.10 -1.25 -1.12
CA GLU A 35 -14.79 -0.18 -2.08
C GLU A 35 -15.97 0.78 -2.23
N MET A 36 -17.20 0.26 -2.29
CA MET A 36 -18.43 1.07 -2.30
C MET A 36 -18.57 1.92 -1.04
N HIS A 37 -18.28 1.36 0.13
CA HIS A 37 -18.26 2.12 1.39
C HIS A 37 -17.21 3.24 1.37
N ASN A 38 -15.99 2.95 0.90
CA ASN A 38 -14.94 3.95 0.77
C ASN A 38 -15.38 5.07 -0.18
N LEU A 39 -15.89 4.72 -1.36
CA LEU A 39 -16.38 5.65 -2.36
C LEU A 39 -17.48 6.57 -1.79
N TYR A 40 -18.46 6.00 -1.10
CA TYR A 40 -19.49 6.74 -0.36
C TYR A 40 -18.86 7.73 0.64
N THR A 41 -17.88 7.28 1.41
CA THR A 41 -17.21 8.10 2.43
C THR A 41 -16.50 9.35 1.85
N TYR A 42 -15.92 9.26 0.65
CA TYR A 42 -15.37 10.45 -0.05
C TYR A 42 -16.41 11.21 -0.86
N TRP A 43 -17.50 10.55 -1.24
CA TRP A 43 -18.54 11.17 -2.02
C TRP A 43 -19.46 12.06 -1.18
N THR A 44 -19.76 11.69 0.06
CA THR A 44 -20.75 12.41 0.89
C THR A 44 -20.28 13.80 1.35
N PRO A 45 -19.07 14.00 1.89
CA PRO A 45 -18.61 15.30 2.36
C PRO A 45 -18.39 16.35 1.26
N SER A 46 -18.30 17.63 1.64
CA SER A 46 -17.84 18.69 0.74
C SER A 46 -16.34 18.57 0.47
N LEU A 47 -15.88 19.06 -0.69
CA LEU A 47 -14.45 19.08 -1.03
C LEU A 47 -13.62 19.84 0.01
N TRP A 48 -14.15 20.95 0.53
CA TRP A 48 -13.48 21.74 1.56
C TRP A 48 -13.25 20.94 2.85
N ARG A 49 -14.25 20.17 3.28
CA ARG A 49 -14.09 19.27 4.44
C ARG A 49 -12.95 18.28 4.17
N LEU A 50 -12.93 17.63 3.00
CA LEU A 50 -11.88 16.67 2.65
C LEU A 50 -10.47 17.29 2.61
N VAL A 51 -10.33 18.57 2.24
CA VAL A 51 -9.06 19.30 2.33
C VAL A 51 -8.65 19.53 3.79
N LEU A 52 -9.58 19.93 4.65
CA LEU A 52 -9.32 20.10 6.08
C LEU A 52 -8.93 18.78 6.75
N GLU A 53 -9.55 17.65 6.36
CA GLU A 53 -9.20 16.33 6.87
C GLU A 53 -7.73 15.95 6.60
N GLN A 54 -7.07 16.57 5.60
CA GLN A 54 -5.63 16.34 5.35
C GLN A 54 -4.73 17.02 6.39
N LEU A 55 -5.22 18.05 7.06
CA LEU A 55 -4.46 18.86 8.00
C LEU A 55 -4.78 18.52 9.45
N VAL A 56 -5.93 17.87 9.70
CA VAL A 56 -6.44 17.58 11.04
C VAL A 56 -6.37 16.08 11.32
N PHE A 57 -5.48 15.68 12.22
CA PHE A 57 -5.37 14.27 12.63
C PHE A 57 -6.46 13.83 13.62
N TRP A 58 -7.06 14.77 14.37
CA TRP A 58 -8.17 14.52 15.29
C TRP A 58 -9.50 14.47 14.55
N SER A 59 -9.66 13.46 13.71
CA SER A 59 -10.88 13.23 12.93
C SER A 59 -11.17 11.75 12.77
N LYS A 60 -12.47 11.45 12.69
CA LYS A 60 -13.03 10.14 12.33
C LYS A 60 -12.68 9.73 10.90
N PHE A 61 -12.21 10.68 10.08
CA PHE A 61 -11.80 10.39 8.71
C PHE A 61 -10.48 9.62 8.68
N VAL A 62 -10.53 8.31 8.43
CA VAL A 62 -9.40 7.40 8.65
C VAL A 62 -8.26 7.63 7.65
N ARG A 63 -8.57 7.83 6.36
CA ARG A 63 -7.58 7.91 5.27
C ARG A 63 -7.88 9.05 4.29
N PRO A 64 -7.67 10.30 4.66
CA PRO A 64 -8.12 11.43 3.84
C PRO A 64 -7.49 11.48 2.44
N MET A 65 -6.28 10.92 2.24
CA MET A 65 -5.67 10.86 0.90
C MET A 65 -6.39 9.96 -0.11
N GLY A 66 -7.32 9.08 0.30
CA GLY A 66 -8.15 8.34 -0.67
C GLY A 66 -8.99 9.24 -1.60
N VAL A 67 -9.19 10.50 -1.20
CA VAL A 67 -9.95 11.48 -2.00
C VAL A 67 -9.37 11.68 -3.39
N ILE A 68 -8.05 11.62 -3.56
CA ILE A 68 -7.41 11.87 -4.86
C ILE A 68 -7.70 10.75 -5.88
N TYR A 69 -8.14 9.59 -5.39
CA TYR A 69 -8.54 8.46 -6.21
C TYR A 69 -10.06 8.48 -6.43
N TYR A 70 -10.83 8.33 -5.35
CA TYR A 70 -12.26 8.10 -5.44
C TYR A 70 -13.04 9.29 -6.01
N ARG A 71 -12.71 10.51 -5.57
CA ARG A 71 -13.50 11.70 -5.90
C ARG A 71 -13.46 12.08 -7.39
N PRO A 72 -12.29 12.25 -8.03
CA PRO A 72 -12.25 12.60 -9.44
C PRO A 72 -12.78 11.46 -10.32
N LEU A 73 -12.50 10.20 -9.98
CA LEU A 73 -12.96 9.06 -10.75
C LEU A 73 -14.49 8.94 -10.73
N PHE A 74 -15.11 9.09 -9.57
CA PHE A 74 -16.56 9.06 -9.47
C PHE A 74 -17.22 10.21 -10.22
N ALA A 75 -16.65 11.43 -10.12
CA ALA A 75 -17.19 12.60 -10.79
C ALA A 75 -17.16 12.47 -12.33
N LEU A 76 -16.18 11.76 -12.89
CA LEU A 76 -16.00 11.60 -14.33
C LEU A 76 -16.65 10.33 -14.89
N PHE A 77 -16.69 9.24 -14.11
CA PHE A 77 -17.06 7.91 -14.60
C PHE A 77 -18.20 7.24 -13.84
N GLY A 78 -18.69 7.85 -12.75
CA GLY A 78 -19.74 7.27 -11.90
C GLY A 78 -19.36 5.89 -11.37
N LEU A 79 -20.35 5.00 -11.29
CA LEU A 79 -20.17 3.59 -10.91
C LEU A 79 -19.74 2.71 -12.09
N ASN A 80 -18.66 3.10 -12.79
CA ASN A 80 -17.99 2.22 -13.76
C ASN A 80 -16.65 1.74 -13.15
N PRO A 81 -16.45 0.43 -12.93
CA PRO A 81 -15.25 -0.09 -12.25
C PRO A 81 -13.98 -0.05 -13.12
N VAL A 82 -14.11 0.03 -14.45
CA VAL A 82 -12.95 -0.08 -15.36
C VAL A 82 -11.96 1.10 -15.21
N PRO A 83 -12.39 2.38 -15.19
CA PRO A 83 -11.47 3.50 -14.96
C PRO A 83 -10.76 3.44 -13.60
N PHE A 84 -11.46 2.99 -12.55
CA PHE A 84 -10.89 2.82 -11.21
C PHE A 84 -9.76 1.80 -11.22
N THR A 85 -10.01 0.67 -11.86
CA THR A 85 -9.02 -0.39 -12.05
C THR A 85 -7.80 0.08 -12.86
N ILE A 86 -8.02 0.84 -13.94
CA ILE A 86 -6.93 1.36 -14.78
C ILE A 86 -6.02 2.29 -13.97
N VAL A 87 -6.61 3.23 -13.22
CA VAL A 87 -5.83 4.16 -12.39
C VAL A 87 -5.10 3.44 -11.26
N ARG A 88 -5.74 2.47 -10.60
CA ARG A 88 -5.10 1.63 -9.57
C ARG A 88 -3.91 0.86 -10.14
N THR A 89 -4.06 0.25 -11.30
CA THR A 89 -2.98 -0.44 -12.01
C THR A 89 -1.85 0.53 -12.40
N ALA A 90 -2.17 1.73 -12.85
CA ALA A 90 -1.18 2.76 -13.17
C ALA A 90 -0.38 3.20 -11.92
N ILE A 91 -1.02 3.29 -10.76
CA ILE A 91 -0.36 3.57 -9.47
C ILE A 91 0.62 2.44 -9.11
N LEU A 92 0.23 1.17 -9.27
CA LEU A 92 1.14 0.04 -9.03
C LEU A 92 2.32 0.01 -10.02
N PHE A 93 2.08 0.37 -11.28
CA PHE A 93 3.14 0.52 -12.26
C PHE A 93 4.13 1.64 -11.87
N LEU A 94 3.61 2.80 -11.45
CA LEU A 94 4.43 3.89 -10.91
C LEU A 94 5.25 3.43 -9.70
N ASN A 95 4.64 2.69 -8.77
CA ASN A 95 5.32 2.13 -7.61
C ASN A 95 6.46 1.20 -8.01
N THR A 96 6.26 0.38 -9.03
CA THR A 96 7.30 -0.50 -9.59
C THR A 96 8.50 0.31 -10.09
N ILE A 97 8.25 1.40 -10.82
CA ILE A 97 9.32 2.28 -11.33
C ILE A 97 10.04 3.00 -10.17
N LEU A 98 9.28 3.55 -9.22
CA LEU A 98 9.83 4.22 -8.05
C LEU A 98 10.69 3.27 -7.22
N PHE A 99 10.20 2.05 -7.00
CA PHE A 99 10.90 1.02 -6.25
C PHE A 99 12.15 0.54 -6.99
N LEU A 100 12.10 0.31 -8.31
CA LEU A 100 13.27 -0.03 -9.12
C LEU A 100 14.38 1.01 -8.96
N ARG A 101 14.01 2.30 -9.04
CA ARG A 101 14.96 3.41 -8.84
C ARG A 101 15.49 3.44 -7.41
N LEU A 102 14.63 3.26 -6.42
CA LEU A 102 14.98 3.25 -5.00
C LEU A 102 15.93 2.10 -4.65
N ALA A 103 15.59 0.87 -5.08
CA ALA A 103 16.43 -0.31 -4.90
C ALA A 103 17.79 -0.13 -5.58
N PHE A 104 17.84 0.48 -6.77
CA PHE A 104 19.11 0.84 -7.40
C PHE A 104 19.90 1.86 -6.56
N GLN A 105 19.24 2.90 -6.03
CA GLN A 105 19.91 3.93 -5.24
C GLN A 105 20.47 3.43 -3.91
N ILE A 106 19.78 2.49 -3.26
CA ILE A 106 20.21 1.86 -2.01
C ILE A 106 21.32 0.85 -2.28
N THR A 107 21.11 -0.06 -3.24
CA THR A 107 21.97 -1.24 -3.40
C THR A 107 23.17 -1.00 -4.31
N LYS A 108 23.11 0.06 -5.13
CA LYS A 108 24.05 0.40 -6.21
C LYS A 108 24.26 -0.75 -7.20
N SER A 109 23.23 -1.58 -7.38
CA SER A 109 23.28 -2.76 -8.24
C SER A 109 22.03 -2.85 -9.11
N LYS A 110 22.20 -2.74 -10.43
CA LYS A 110 21.12 -2.97 -11.42
C LYS A 110 20.51 -4.37 -11.27
N TRP A 111 21.37 -5.35 -11.02
CA TRP A 111 20.98 -6.75 -10.81
C TRP A 111 20.03 -6.91 -9.62
N ILE A 112 20.37 -6.34 -8.45
CA ILE A 112 19.52 -6.41 -7.26
C ILE A 112 18.22 -5.63 -7.51
N ALA A 113 18.33 -4.43 -8.08
CA ALA A 113 17.18 -3.56 -8.30
C ALA A 113 16.13 -4.20 -9.22
N VAL A 114 16.57 -4.80 -10.34
CA VAL A 114 15.69 -5.53 -11.25
C VAL A 114 15.00 -6.68 -10.53
N LEU A 115 15.78 -7.59 -9.92
CA LEU A 115 15.23 -8.80 -9.30
C LEU A 115 14.24 -8.45 -8.17
N ALA A 116 14.58 -7.46 -7.33
CA ALA A 116 13.73 -7.03 -6.23
C ALA A 116 12.45 -6.31 -6.69
N SER A 117 12.40 -5.84 -7.94
CA SER A 117 11.21 -5.13 -8.46
C SER A 117 10.10 -6.08 -8.89
N PHE A 118 10.37 -7.38 -9.14
CA PHE A 118 9.34 -8.34 -9.53
C PHE A 118 8.26 -8.53 -8.44
N PRO A 119 8.61 -8.78 -7.15
CA PRO A 119 7.59 -8.87 -6.10
C PRO A 119 6.81 -7.59 -5.83
N VAL A 120 7.39 -6.43 -6.14
CA VAL A 120 6.69 -5.14 -6.04
C VAL A 120 5.80 -4.90 -7.26
N ALA A 121 6.21 -5.39 -8.43
CA ALA A 121 5.42 -5.32 -9.66
C ALA A 121 4.15 -6.14 -9.55
N TYR A 122 4.25 -7.37 -9.05
CA TYR A 122 3.09 -8.19 -8.75
C TYR A 122 3.47 -9.33 -7.79
N HIS A 123 2.59 -9.61 -6.85
CA HIS A 123 2.69 -10.73 -5.92
C HIS A 123 1.28 -11.28 -5.71
N ALA A 124 1.04 -12.54 -6.07
CA ALA A 124 -0.28 -13.19 -6.08
C ALA A 124 -1.01 -13.09 -4.74
N ASN A 125 -0.34 -13.35 -3.61
CA ASN A 125 -0.97 -13.22 -2.30
C ASN A 125 -1.33 -11.76 -1.93
N LEU A 126 -0.76 -10.78 -2.61
CA LEU A 126 -1.06 -9.36 -2.47
C LEU A 126 -1.96 -8.87 -3.62
N GLY A 127 -2.60 -9.78 -4.38
CA GLY A 127 -3.39 -9.46 -5.56
C GLY A 127 -4.56 -8.52 -5.28
N ASN A 128 -5.05 -8.45 -4.04
CA ASN A 128 -6.00 -7.42 -3.59
C ASN A 128 -5.59 -5.99 -3.96
N LEU A 129 -4.29 -5.68 -3.99
CA LEU A 129 -3.78 -4.38 -4.44
C LEU A 129 -4.20 -4.05 -5.88
N ALA A 130 -4.25 -5.07 -6.73
CA ALA A 130 -4.61 -4.95 -8.13
C ALA A 130 -6.11 -5.12 -8.34
N TYR A 131 -6.78 -6.05 -7.64
CA TYR A 131 -8.15 -6.45 -7.93
C TYR A 131 -9.23 -5.75 -7.08
N ASP A 132 -8.91 -5.27 -5.87
CA ASP A 132 -9.87 -4.65 -4.96
C ASP A 132 -9.47 -3.20 -4.62
N GLY A 133 -10.34 -2.24 -4.94
CA GLY A 133 -10.03 -0.82 -4.72
C GLY A 133 -10.11 -0.40 -3.27
N ALA A 134 -10.68 -1.22 -2.38
CA ALA A 134 -10.58 -1.00 -0.94
C ALA A 134 -9.11 -0.97 -0.45
N PHE A 135 -8.19 -1.58 -1.21
CA PHE A 135 -6.76 -1.58 -0.94
C PHE A 135 -5.96 -0.50 -1.68
N ILE A 136 -6.61 0.48 -2.32
CA ILE A 136 -5.94 1.60 -2.99
C ILE A 136 -4.98 2.36 -2.06
N TYR A 137 -5.30 2.39 -0.77
CA TYR A 137 -4.49 3.02 0.27
C TYR A 137 -3.09 2.41 0.39
N ASP A 138 -2.95 1.09 0.21
CA ASP A 138 -1.63 0.46 0.23
C ASP A 138 -0.80 0.86 -0.98
N GLY A 139 -1.43 0.93 -2.15
CA GLY A 139 -0.81 1.40 -3.39
C GLY A 139 -0.34 2.86 -3.28
N LEU A 140 -1.24 3.75 -2.86
CA LEU A 140 -0.91 5.17 -2.65
C LEU A 140 0.14 5.36 -1.53
N CYS A 141 0.07 4.59 -0.44
CA CYS A 141 1.07 4.63 0.61
C CYS A 141 2.42 4.20 0.05
N GLY A 142 2.46 3.16 -0.78
CA GLY A 142 3.64 2.77 -1.56
C GLY A 142 4.20 3.93 -2.39
N THR A 143 3.35 4.64 -3.12
CA THR A 143 3.76 5.77 -3.99
C THR A 143 4.44 6.86 -3.17
N PHE A 144 3.79 7.33 -2.11
CA PHE A 144 4.32 8.42 -1.30
C PHE A 144 5.53 7.98 -0.47
N TYR A 145 5.51 6.76 0.10
CA TYR A 145 6.62 6.22 0.89
C TYR A 145 7.88 6.03 0.04
N PHE A 146 7.77 5.35 -1.11
CA PHE A 146 8.92 5.14 -2.00
C PHE A 146 9.40 6.46 -2.58
N SER A 147 8.50 7.39 -2.94
CA SER A 147 8.88 8.72 -3.43
C SER A 147 9.62 9.52 -2.35
N ALA A 148 9.10 9.57 -1.12
CA ALA A 148 9.73 10.28 -0.01
C ALA A 148 11.13 9.75 0.27
N LEU A 149 11.28 8.42 0.34
CA LEU A 149 12.58 7.80 0.61
C LEU A 149 13.55 7.96 -0.56
N LEU A 150 13.09 7.77 -1.81
CA LEU A 150 13.90 7.99 -3.00
C LEU A 150 14.37 9.44 -3.11
N TYR A 151 13.46 10.39 -2.88
CA TYR A 151 13.75 11.82 -2.88
C TYR A 151 14.80 12.16 -1.82
N TYR A 152 14.57 11.73 -0.57
CA TYR A 152 15.49 11.94 0.54
C TYR A 152 16.88 11.41 0.22
N ILE A 153 16.99 10.14 -0.19
CA ILE A 153 18.27 9.49 -0.52
C ILE A 153 18.95 10.22 -1.69
N SER A 154 18.20 10.63 -2.72
CA SER A 154 18.75 11.32 -3.89
C SER A 154 19.33 12.68 -3.52
N CYS A 155 18.62 13.49 -2.74
CA CYS A 155 19.12 14.77 -2.21
C CYS A 155 20.38 14.58 -1.37
N ARG A 156 20.41 13.54 -0.52
CA ARG A 156 21.57 13.23 0.31
C ARG A 156 22.78 12.78 -0.50
N GLN A 157 22.58 12.10 -1.64
CA GLN A 157 23.67 11.65 -2.50
C GLN A 157 24.25 12.79 -3.35
N GLY A 158 23.42 13.70 -3.87
CA GLY A 158 23.88 14.85 -4.68
C GLY A 158 24.75 15.86 -3.94
N ARG A 159 24.64 15.93 -2.60
CA ARG A 159 25.47 16.81 -1.75
C ARG A 159 26.92 16.36 -1.56
N ASN A 160 27.29 15.16 -1.98
CA ASN A 160 28.70 14.75 -1.96
C ASN A 160 29.54 15.44 -3.06
N THR A 161 28.89 16.13 -4.01
CA THR A 161 29.51 16.72 -5.20
C THR A 161 29.56 18.25 -5.20
N GLN A 162 29.01 18.94 -4.20
CA GLN A 162 28.89 20.41 -4.22
C GLN A 162 29.68 21.07 -3.10
N HIS A 163 30.55 21.99 -3.51
CA HIS A 163 31.50 22.78 -2.72
C HIS A 163 30.99 23.24 -1.35
N SER A 164 31.89 23.15 -0.37
CA SER A 164 31.89 23.93 0.87
C SER A 164 31.61 25.40 0.57
N ILE A 165 30.43 25.89 0.94
CA ILE A 165 30.21 27.31 1.18
C ILE A 165 30.64 27.57 2.63
N PRO A 166 31.64 28.43 2.89
CA PRO A 166 31.91 28.90 4.24
C PRO A 166 30.89 29.99 4.57
N ASN A 167 30.11 29.82 5.64
CA ASN A 167 30.10 30.78 6.76
C ASN A 167 28.97 30.62 7.79
N THR A 168 29.37 30.95 9.02
CA THR A 168 28.63 31.64 10.10
C THR A 168 27.30 31.08 10.57
N SER A 169 27.33 30.36 11.70
CA SER A 169 26.36 30.55 12.81
C SER A 169 26.75 29.75 14.06
N LEU A 170 26.65 30.42 15.20
CA LEU A 170 26.88 29.98 16.59
C LEU A 170 25.77 29.03 17.08
N LEU A 171 25.54 27.89 16.41
CA LEU A 171 24.63 26.84 16.89
C LEU A 171 25.25 25.44 16.76
N LEU A 172 24.86 24.56 17.70
CA LEU A 172 25.57 23.33 18.05
C LEU A 172 26.00 22.46 16.83
N PRO A 173 27.23 21.90 16.82
CA PRO A 173 27.83 21.16 15.69
C PRO A 173 27.07 19.93 15.16
N TRP A 174 26.04 19.44 15.84
CA TRP A 174 25.19 18.31 15.41
C TRP A 174 24.00 18.76 14.54
N ILE A 175 23.74 20.07 14.44
CA ILE A 175 22.81 20.69 13.48
C ILE A 175 23.59 21.15 12.24
N ARG A 176 24.58 20.37 11.78
CA ARG A 176 25.38 20.70 10.60
C ARG A 176 24.56 20.50 9.32
N SER A 177 23.95 21.60 8.90
CA SER A 177 23.22 21.86 7.65
C SER A 177 22.15 20.82 7.33
N PRO A 178 20.87 21.01 7.73
CA PRO A 178 19.79 20.14 7.29
C PRO A 178 19.77 20.03 5.74
N LEU A 179 19.08 19.02 5.19
CA LEU A 179 18.48 19.15 3.85
C LEU A 179 18.03 20.60 3.68
N ALA A 180 18.37 21.25 2.56
CA ALA A 180 17.98 22.66 2.36
C ALA A 180 16.51 22.81 2.76
N THR A 181 16.11 23.91 3.41
CA THR A 181 14.77 24.02 4.04
C THR A 181 13.66 23.57 3.08
N SER A 182 13.80 23.89 1.79
CA SER A 182 12.94 23.43 0.69
C SER A 182 12.93 21.91 0.46
N GLN A 183 14.08 21.24 0.55
CA GLN A 183 14.19 19.78 0.43
C GLN A 183 13.60 19.06 1.64
N SER A 184 13.84 19.58 2.85
CA SER A 184 13.19 19.04 4.06
C SER A 184 11.66 19.17 3.95
N PHE A 185 11.20 20.32 3.46
CA PHE A 185 9.78 20.59 3.24
C PHE A 185 9.12 19.59 2.27
N TRP A 186 9.70 19.35 1.09
CA TRP A 186 9.14 18.40 0.12
C TRP A 186 9.16 16.95 0.62
N PHE A 187 10.20 16.55 1.36
CA PHE A 187 10.23 15.25 2.02
C PHE A 187 9.08 15.11 3.03
N LEU A 188 8.86 16.13 3.87
CA LEU A 188 7.80 16.12 4.88
C LEU A 188 6.40 16.15 4.25
N ILE A 189 6.20 16.82 3.11
CA ILE A 189 4.94 16.76 2.35
C ILE A 189 4.67 15.34 1.87
N LEU A 190 5.63 14.72 1.19
CA LEU A 190 5.48 13.34 0.72
C LEU A 190 5.23 12.38 1.89
N TYR A 191 5.90 12.61 3.02
CA TYR A 191 5.69 11.83 4.23
C TYR A 191 4.27 12.01 4.81
N LEU A 192 3.77 13.25 4.87
CA LEU A 192 2.42 13.55 5.33
C LEU A 192 1.37 12.90 4.43
N CYS A 193 1.55 12.95 3.10
CA CYS A 193 0.70 12.24 2.15
C CYS A 193 0.71 10.72 2.40
N ALA A 194 1.87 10.13 2.73
CA ALA A 194 1.94 8.71 3.07
C ALA A 194 1.15 8.40 4.36
N LEU A 195 1.33 9.19 5.43
CA LEU A 195 0.59 9.05 6.70
C LEU A 195 -0.92 9.15 6.52
N ASN A 196 -1.37 10.17 5.78
CA ASN A 196 -2.79 10.38 5.50
C ASN A 196 -3.38 9.32 4.54
N THR A 197 -2.54 8.50 3.94
CA THR A 197 -2.98 7.36 3.15
C THR A 197 -3.09 6.10 4.00
N LYS A 198 -2.05 5.77 4.78
CA LYS A 198 -2.03 4.53 5.55
C LYS A 198 -1.06 4.57 6.75
N GLU A 199 -1.44 3.86 7.80
CA GLU A 199 -0.76 3.81 9.11
C GLU A 199 0.66 3.21 9.01
N MET A 200 0.88 2.34 8.01
CA MET A 200 2.18 1.76 7.67
C MET A 200 3.29 2.81 7.47
N ALA A 201 2.93 4.02 7.03
CA ALA A 201 3.87 5.11 6.83
C ALA A 201 4.57 5.57 8.13
N VAL A 202 4.02 5.28 9.31
CA VAL A 202 4.66 5.52 10.62
C VAL A 202 6.07 4.93 10.70
N SER A 203 6.38 3.90 9.91
CA SER A 203 7.71 3.30 9.83
C SER A 203 8.76 4.12 9.07
N LEU A 204 8.38 5.10 8.24
CA LEU A 204 9.30 5.82 7.36
C LEU A 204 10.43 6.55 8.11
N PRO A 205 10.19 7.31 9.21
CA PRO A 205 11.25 7.99 9.93
C PRO A 205 12.32 7.03 10.46
N ILE A 206 11.92 5.81 10.86
CA ILE A 206 12.83 4.76 11.33
C ILE A 206 13.71 4.28 10.17
N VAL A 207 13.14 4.06 8.99
CA VAL A 207 13.90 3.64 7.80
C VAL A 207 14.85 4.75 7.33
N VAL A 208 14.43 6.01 7.35
CA VAL A 208 15.29 7.16 7.02
C VAL A 208 16.42 7.32 8.04
N LEU A 209 16.13 7.13 9.33
CA LEU A 209 17.14 7.11 10.39
C LEU A 209 18.17 6.01 10.16
N ALA A 210 17.73 4.78 9.84
CA ALA A 210 18.63 3.69 9.50
C ALA A 210 19.51 4.04 8.29
N TYR A 211 18.97 4.73 7.28
CA TYR A 211 19.77 5.21 6.16
C TYR A 211 20.87 6.18 6.60
N GLU A 212 20.54 7.20 7.40
CA GLU A 212 21.53 8.16 7.88
C GLU A 212 22.59 7.50 8.78
N LEU A 213 22.17 6.63 9.70
CA LEU A 213 23.09 5.94 10.60
C LEU A 213 24.05 5.01 9.84
N PHE A 214 23.53 4.18 8.92
CA PHE A 214 24.34 3.15 8.28
C PHE A 214 25.10 3.62 7.05
N TYR A 215 24.54 4.51 6.22
CA TYR A 215 25.21 5.01 5.01
C TYR A 215 25.99 6.30 5.24
N ARG A 216 25.61 7.13 6.23
CA ARG A 216 26.25 8.44 6.45
C ARG A 216 27.08 8.49 7.73
N GLY A 217 26.74 7.69 8.74
CA GLY A 217 27.49 7.58 9.99
C GLY A 217 27.70 8.95 10.62
N ARG A 218 28.96 9.40 10.76
CA ARG A 218 29.30 10.72 11.33
C ARG A 218 28.74 11.92 10.57
N LYS A 219 28.33 11.74 9.30
CA LYS A 219 27.71 12.78 8.46
C LYS A 219 26.18 12.72 8.47
N ALA A 220 25.60 11.99 9.42
CA ALA A 220 24.16 11.85 9.57
C ALA A 220 23.47 13.19 9.84
N GLN A 221 22.31 13.40 9.23
CA GLN A 221 21.50 14.61 9.39
C GLN A 221 20.15 14.29 10.01
N MET A 222 19.93 14.78 11.24
CA MET A 222 18.75 14.42 12.03
C MET A 222 17.57 15.38 11.87
N GLY A 223 17.76 16.60 11.34
CA GLY A 223 16.72 17.64 11.36
C GLY A 223 15.38 17.21 10.74
N ALA A 224 15.38 16.75 9.49
CA ALA A 224 14.16 16.28 8.83
C ALA A 224 13.58 15.00 9.47
N ILE A 225 14.44 14.16 10.07
CA ILE A 225 14.01 12.95 10.78
C ILE A 225 13.27 13.32 12.06
N LEU A 226 13.83 14.23 12.87
CA LEU A 226 13.21 14.69 14.12
C LEU A 226 11.83 15.32 13.84
N LEU A 227 11.72 16.15 12.80
CA LEU A 227 10.43 16.70 12.38
C LEU A 227 9.45 15.60 11.97
N ALA A 228 9.89 14.61 11.20
CA ALA A 228 9.04 13.48 10.82
C ALA A 228 8.60 12.65 12.04
N VAL A 229 9.48 12.43 13.02
CA VAL A 229 9.14 11.75 14.29
C VAL A 229 8.11 12.55 15.08
N VAL A 230 8.25 13.88 15.17
CA VAL A 230 7.24 14.74 15.82
C VAL A 230 5.90 14.63 15.10
N ILE A 231 5.86 14.75 13.77
CA ILE A 231 4.63 14.58 12.98
C ILE A 231 4.01 13.19 13.24
N THR A 232 4.83 12.14 13.32
CA THR A 232 4.39 10.78 13.63
C THR A 232 3.72 10.71 15.00
N ALA A 233 4.33 11.31 16.03
CA ALA A 233 3.80 11.31 17.38
C ALA A 233 2.46 12.05 17.44
N VAL A 234 2.36 13.22 16.78
CA VAL A 234 1.10 13.98 16.68
C VAL A 234 0.03 13.17 15.94
N PHE A 235 0.40 12.49 14.85
CA PHE A 235 -0.51 11.60 14.11
C PHE A 235 -1.05 10.46 14.99
N ILE A 236 -0.15 9.77 15.70
CA ILE A 236 -0.54 8.67 16.61
C ILE A 236 -1.48 9.21 17.69
N VAL A 237 -1.11 10.28 18.40
CA VAL A 237 -1.95 10.88 19.44
C VAL A 237 -3.31 11.30 18.88
N GLY A 238 -3.34 11.94 17.71
CA GLY A 238 -4.58 12.37 17.07
C GLY A 238 -5.53 11.21 16.75
N LYS A 239 -4.98 10.09 16.28
CA LYS A 239 -5.74 8.89 15.93
C LYS A 239 -6.13 8.01 17.12
N THR A 240 -5.48 8.17 18.27
CA THR A 240 -5.74 7.38 19.49
C THR A 240 -6.51 8.12 20.58
N THR A 241 -6.61 9.45 20.54
CA THR A 241 -7.25 10.24 21.63
C THR A 241 -8.45 11.10 21.19
N GLY A 242 -8.73 11.23 19.89
CA GLY A 242 -9.91 11.96 19.38
C GLY A 242 -11.26 11.33 19.74
N SER A 243 -12.39 11.97 19.40
CA SER A 243 -13.72 11.33 19.54
C SER A 243 -14.03 10.45 18.32
N GLY A 244 -14.42 9.18 18.51
CA GLY A 244 -14.53 8.22 17.40
C GLY A 244 -13.16 7.77 16.91
N THR A 245 -12.26 7.43 17.84
CA THR A 245 -10.88 7.06 17.53
C THR A 245 -10.83 5.86 16.61
N LEU A 246 -9.71 5.71 15.90
CA LEU A 246 -9.48 4.53 15.10
C LEU A 246 -9.48 3.25 15.96
N ILE A 247 -9.07 3.36 17.22
CA ILE A 247 -9.00 2.23 18.18
C ILE A 247 -10.39 1.77 18.64
N GLU A 248 -11.44 2.58 18.50
CA GLU A 248 -12.81 2.16 18.78
C GLU A 248 -13.33 1.13 17.77
N LEU A 249 -12.72 1.04 16.59
CA LEU A 249 -13.01 -0.02 15.63
C LEU A 249 -12.22 -1.28 16.00
N ASP A 250 -12.91 -2.40 16.23
CA ASP A 250 -12.29 -3.67 16.65
C ASP A 250 -11.13 -4.10 15.76
N ALA A 251 -11.25 -3.91 14.44
CA ALA A 251 -10.19 -4.24 13.47
C ALA A 251 -8.89 -3.42 13.67
N TYR A 252 -8.97 -2.24 14.28
CA TYR A 252 -7.86 -1.31 14.50
C TYR A 252 -7.42 -1.24 15.97
N ARG A 253 -8.03 -2.03 16.85
CA ARG A 253 -7.62 -2.12 18.25
C ARG A 253 -6.39 -3.02 18.38
N PRO A 254 -5.21 -2.49 18.76
CA PRO A 254 -4.00 -3.30 18.84
C PRO A 254 -4.04 -4.24 20.05
N ALA A 255 -3.62 -5.49 19.84
CA ALA A 255 -3.41 -6.48 20.89
C ALA A 255 -1.91 -6.68 21.11
N PHE A 256 -1.33 -5.90 22.02
CA PHE A 256 0.10 -5.94 22.35
C PHE A 256 0.47 -7.18 23.19
N THR A 257 0.51 -8.33 22.53
CA THR A 257 0.89 -9.61 23.14
C THR A 257 1.94 -10.32 22.29
N TRP A 258 2.77 -11.15 22.93
CA TRP A 258 3.72 -12.00 22.21
C TRP A 258 3.01 -12.99 21.27
N SER A 259 1.89 -13.56 21.71
CA SER A 259 1.08 -14.47 20.91
C SER A 259 0.66 -13.81 19.60
N ARG A 260 0.01 -12.64 19.65
CA ARG A 260 -0.40 -11.89 18.45
C ARG A 260 0.79 -11.53 17.56
N PHE A 261 1.87 -11.05 18.15
CA PHE A 261 3.08 -10.71 17.39
C PHE A 261 3.66 -11.92 16.63
N SER A 262 3.77 -13.06 17.32
CA SER A 262 4.33 -14.28 16.77
C SER A 262 3.45 -14.88 15.66
N GLU A 263 2.14 -14.87 15.85
CA GLU A 263 1.15 -15.33 14.87
C GLU A 263 1.18 -14.46 13.60
N SER A 264 1.04 -13.14 13.76
CA SER A 264 1.07 -12.19 12.64
C SER A 264 2.41 -12.26 11.89
N THR A 265 3.54 -12.27 12.59
CA THR A 265 4.86 -12.34 11.97
C THR A 265 5.02 -13.64 11.18
N THR A 266 4.61 -14.77 11.75
CA THR A 266 4.66 -16.08 11.07
C THR A 266 3.80 -16.07 9.82
N ARG A 267 2.55 -15.61 9.94
CA ARG A 267 1.62 -15.46 8.82
C ARG A 267 2.20 -14.57 7.72
N PHE A 268 2.73 -13.40 8.05
CA PHE A 268 3.29 -12.46 7.07
C PHE A 268 4.47 -13.08 6.30
N MET A 269 5.36 -13.79 6.99
CA MET A 269 6.49 -14.47 6.34
C MET A 269 6.00 -15.58 5.40
N ASN A 270 5.06 -16.41 5.85
CA ASN A 270 4.46 -17.46 5.03
C ASN A 270 3.73 -16.89 3.80
N THR A 271 2.98 -15.79 3.97
CA THR A 271 2.33 -15.06 2.87
C THR A 271 3.34 -14.52 1.85
N LEU A 272 4.43 -13.89 2.29
CA LEU A 272 5.43 -13.27 1.40
C LEU A 272 6.33 -14.26 0.66
N PHE A 273 6.49 -15.47 1.20
CA PHE A 273 7.37 -16.50 0.64
C PHE A 273 6.61 -17.67 0.01
N TYR A 274 5.28 -17.57 -0.15
CA TYR A 274 4.41 -18.62 -0.68
C TYR A 274 4.63 -19.99 -0.02
N THR A 275 4.73 -20.02 1.30
CA THR A 275 5.09 -21.23 2.05
C THR A 275 4.37 -21.26 3.39
N ASP A 276 4.36 -22.42 4.05
CA ASP A 276 3.90 -22.59 5.43
C ASP A 276 5.05 -23.03 6.37
N VAL A 277 6.28 -22.90 5.87
CA VAL A 277 7.50 -23.39 6.54
C VAL A 277 7.95 -22.44 7.64
N PHE A 278 7.63 -21.14 7.59
CA PHE A 278 8.04 -20.25 8.67
C PHE A 278 7.27 -20.59 9.94
N THR A 279 8.03 -20.73 11.02
CA THR A 279 7.57 -20.70 12.41
C THR A 279 8.28 -19.53 13.08
N MET A 280 7.75 -19.03 14.19
CA MET A 280 8.41 -17.92 14.90
C MET A 280 9.87 -18.22 15.24
N GLY A 281 10.20 -19.46 15.62
CA GLY A 281 11.58 -19.90 15.85
C GLY A 281 12.47 -19.74 14.60
N ARG A 282 11.99 -20.17 13.43
CA ARG A 282 12.71 -20.01 12.16
C ARG A 282 12.88 -18.54 11.76
N VAL A 283 11.87 -17.71 12.01
CA VAL A 283 11.95 -16.26 11.78
C VAL A 283 13.01 -15.63 12.67
N ILE A 284 13.04 -15.96 13.96
CA ILE A 284 14.08 -15.48 14.89
C ILE A 284 15.46 -15.93 14.43
N SER A 285 15.65 -17.20 14.04
CA SER A 285 16.92 -17.68 13.51
C SER A 285 17.36 -16.90 12.26
N LEU A 286 16.43 -16.61 11.35
CA LEU A 286 16.69 -15.78 10.17
C LEU A 286 17.10 -14.35 10.56
N TRP A 287 16.40 -13.73 11.51
CA TRP A 287 16.75 -12.40 12.00
C TRP A 287 18.12 -12.35 12.66
N LEU A 288 18.44 -13.32 13.51
CA LEU A 288 19.76 -13.44 14.14
C LEU A 288 20.86 -13.63 13.08
N PHE A 289 20.60 -14.43 12.05
CA PHE A 289 21.52 -14.61 10.92
C PHE A 289 21.74 -13.31 10.13
N LEU A 290 20.67 -12.57 9.83
CA LEU A 290 20.75 -11.27 9.13
C LEU A 290 21.51 -10.23 9.97
N LEU A 291 21.25 -10.18 11.27
CA LEU A 291 21.97 -9.32 12.22
C LEU A 291 23.45 -9.69 12.26
N TYR A 292 23.77 -10.98 12.38
CA TYR A 292 25.15 -11.46 12.35
C TYR A 292 25.88 -11.01 11.07
N ILE A 293 25.28 -11.22 9.89
CA ILE A 293 25.86 -10.76 8.62
C ILE A 293 25.99 -9.25 8.59
N GLY A 294 24.98 -8.53 9.09
CA GLY A 294 24.94 -7.08 9.08
C GLY A 294 26.01 -6.43 9.96
N PHE A 295 26.28 -7.00 11.13
CA PHE A 295 27.36 -6.58 12.02
C PHE A 295 28.72 -7.16 11.65
N ARG A 296 28.76 -8.16 10.76
CA ARG A 296 30.01 -8.75 10.31
C ARG A 296 30.88 -7.66 9.67
N ASN A 297 32.11 -7.56 10.16
CA ASN A 297 33.09 -6.55 9.75
C ASN A 297 32.67 -5.10 10.06
N TRP A 298 31.70 -4.87 10.94
CA TRP A 298 31.30 -3.51 11.33
C TRP A 298 32.50 -2.69 11.78
N GLY A 299 32.60 -1.44 11.28
CA GLY A 299 33.73 -0.55 11.53
C GLY A 299 34.97 -0.80 10.66
N LEU A 300 35.01 -1.89 9.87
CA LEU A 300 36.08 -2.17 8.92
C LEU A 300 35.74 -1.63 7.51
N PRO A 301 36.74 -1.38 6.64
CA PRO A 301 36.51 -0.90 5.27
C PRO A 301 35.64 -1.83 4.39
N LYS A 302 35.54 -3.12 4.76
CA LYS A 302 34.76 -4.14 4.05
C LYS A 302 33.30 -4.24 4.54
N TRP A 303 32.90 -3.43 5.52
CA TRP A 303 31.55 -3.44 6.04
C TRP A 303 30.52 -3.07 4.97
N ASP A 304 29.42 -3.83 4.90
CA ASP A 304 28.34 -3.61 3.94
C ASP A 304 27.07 -3.15 4.67
N PRO A 305 26.74 -1.84 4.64
CA PRO A 305 25.62 -1.28 5.41
C PRO A 305 24.24 -1.75 4.91
N ARG A 306 24.17 -2.34 3.71
CA ARG A 306 22.91 -2.77 3.08
C ARG A 306 22.17 -3.79 3.94
N TRP A 307 22.89 -4.72 4.58
CA TRP A 307 22.27 -5.77 5.39
C TRP A 307 21.53 -5.23 6.60
N LEU A 308 22.15 -4.35 7.39
CA LEU A 308 21.48 -3.77 8.57
C LEU A 308 20.39 -2.78 8.19
N PHE A 309 20.61 -1.99 7.13
CA PHE A 309 19.57 -1.11 6.62
C PHE A 309 18.31 -1.89 6.19
N LEU A 310 18.50 -2.96 5.41
CA LEU A 310 17.38 -3.77 4.94
C LEU A 310 16.75 -4.61 6.06
N PHE A 311 17.54 -5.05 7.05
CA PHE A 311 17.01 -5.67 8.27
C PHE A 311 16.08 -4.70 9.01
N VAL A 312 16.51 -3.45 9.25
CA VAL A 312 15.65 -2.44 9.88
C VAL A 312 14.40 -2.18 9.05
N TRP A 313 14.50 -2.14 7.73
CA TRP A 313 13.32 -2.03 6.87
C TRP A 313 12.31 -3.14 7.12
N VAL A 314 12.72 -4.41 7.01
CA VAL A 314 11.79 -5.54 7.15
C VAL A 314 11.30 -5.74 8.58
N ALA A 315 12.04 -5.26 9.57
CA ALA A 315 11.62 -5.29 10.97
C ALA A 315 10.66 -4.14 11.32
N ALA A 316 10.91 -2.92 10.81
CA ALA A 316 10.15 -1.73 11.19
C ALA A 316 8.84 -1.56 10.40
N THR A 317 8.82 -1.89 9.12
CA THR A 317 7.64 -1.72 8.25
C THR A 317 6.40 -2.51 8.67
N PRO A 318 6.48 -3.74 9.23
CA PRO A 318 5.28 -4.45 9.70
C PRO A 318 4.80 -4.00 11.10
N LEU A 319 5.60 -3.27 11.89
CA LEU A 319 5.23 -2.93 13.28
C LEU A 319 3.89 -2.22 13.44
N PRO A 320 3.49 -1.28 12.56
CA PRO A 320 2.20 -0.61 12.68
C PRO A 320 0.99 -1.54 12.55
N ILE A 321 1.16 -2.73 11.94
CA ILE A 321 0.07 -3.66 11.62
C ILE A 321 0.19 -5.02 12.32
N VAL A 322 1.37 -5.40 12.81
CA VAL A 322 1.62 -6.74 13.37
C VAL A 322 0.78 -7.04 14.61
N PHE A 323 0.38 -6.00 15.36
CA PHE A 323 -0.46 -6.12 16.55
C PHE A 323 -1.96 -5.98 16.26
N LEU A 324 -2.35 -5.73 15.00
CA LEU A 324 -3.75 -5.61 14.61
C LEU A 324 -4.32 -6.98 14.23
N PRO A 325 -5.57 -7.29 14.60
CA PRO A 325 -6.22 -8.52 14.17
C PRO A 325 -6.46 -8.51 12.66
N ASP A 326 -6.30 -9.68 12.03
CA ASP A 326 -6.82 -10.03 10.70
C ASP A 326 -6.57 -9.02 9.57
N ARG A 327 -5.36 -8.46 9.53
CA ARG A 327 -4.93 -7.64 8.39
C ARG A 327 -4.66 -8.48 7.16
N GLY A 328 -5.35 -8.13 6.08
CA GLY A 328 -5.20 -8.74 4.77
C GLY A 328 -3.80 -8.53 4.18
N ALA A 329 -3.40 -9.46 3.31
CA ALA A 329 -2.04 -9.56 2.79
C ALA A 329 -1.54 -8.31 2.04
N ALA A 330 -2.43 -7.53 1.41
CA ALA A 330 -2.09 -6.27 0.73
C ALA A 330 -1.33 -5.27 1.61
N THR A 331 -1.54 -5.30 2.94
CA THR A 331 -0.80 -4.45 3.87
C THR A 331 0.68 -4.80 3.97
N LEU A 332 1.13 -5.90 3.36
CA LEU A 332 2.54 -6.29 3.34
C LEU A 332 3.32 -5.66 2.18
N TYR A 333 2.73 -4.76 1.39
CA TYR A 333 3.38 -4.21 0.20
C TYR A 333 4.75 -3.55 0.46
N LEU A 334 4.86 -2.70 1.49
CA LEU A 334 6.15 -2.09 1.87
C LEU A 334 7.14 -3.13 2.44
N VAL A 335 6.61 -4.14 3.14
CA VAL A 335 7.38 -5.23 3.77
C VAL A 335 7.99 -6.13 2.69
N ALA A 336 7.20 -6.44 1.65
CA ALA A 336 7.59 -7.19 0.47
C ALA A 336 8.78 -6.53 -0.23
N GLY A 337 8.76 -5.20 -0.39
CA GLY A 337 9.89 -4.46 -0.98
C GLY A 337 11.21 -4.66 -0.20
N GLY A 338 11.17 -4.59 1.13
CA GLY A 338 12.34 -4.84 1.98
C GLY A 338 12.90 -6.26 1.82
N TRP A 339 12.01 -7.25 1.90
CA TRP A 339 12.40 -8.66 1.73
C TRP A 339 12.89 -8.97 0.32
N ALA A 340 12.27 -8.41 -0.71
CA ALA A 340 12.69 -8.58 -2.09
C ALA A 340 14.14 -8.10 -2.31
N MET A 341 14.51 -6.95 -1.72
CA MET A 341 15.90 -6.47 -1.75
C MET A 341 16.86 -7.37 -0.97
N LEU A 342 16.46 -7.90 0.19
CA LEU A 342 17.30 -8.84 0.97
C LEU A 342 17.56 -10.13 0.21
N VAL A 343 16.51 -10.74 -0.34
CA VAL A 343 16.60 -11.98 -1.11
C VAL A 343 17.46 -11.75 -2.35
N ALA A 344 17.25 -10.64 -3.06
CA ALA A 344 18.07 -10.29 -4.22
C ALA A 344 19.53 -10.00 -3.83
N LEU A 345 19.80 -9.37 -2.69
CA LEU A 345 21.17 -9.18 -2.20
C LEU A 345 21.86 -10.52 -1.92
N GLY A 346 21.18 -11.44 -1.24
CA GLY A 346 21.67 -12.80 -0.98
C GLY A 346 21.92 -13.59 -2.27
N ALA A 347 20.95 -13.58 -3.20
CA ALA A 347 21.04 -14.26 -4.48
C ALA A 347 22.20 -13.72 -5.33
N ARG A 348 22.46 -12.40 -5.31
CA ARG A 348 23.62 -11.81 -5.99
C ARG A 348 24.94 -12.31 -5.42
N ILE A 349 25.04 -12.43 -4.10
CA ILE A 349 26.26 -12.92 -3.45
C ILE A 349 26.50 -14.38 -3.80
N LEU A 350 25.45 -15.20 -3.80
CA LEU A 350 25.53 -16.59 -4.24
C LEU A 350 25.96 -16.67 -5.71
N ALA A 351 25.32 -15.92 -6.60
CA ALA A 351 25.68 -15.84 -8.02
C ALA A 351 27.14 -15.42 -8.20
N HIS A 352 27.62 -14.46 -7.40
CA HIS A 352 29.00 -14.02 -7.48
C HIS A 352 30.00 -15.10 -7.01
N ARG A 353 29.65 -15.91 -6.01
CA ARG A 353 30.47 -17.05 -5.58
C ARG A 353 30.50 -18.14 -6.65
N LEU A 354 29.34 -18.52 -7.19
CA LEU A 354 29.25 -19.49 -8.28
C LEU A 354 30.06 -19.07 -9.50
N ALA A 355 30.06 -17.78 -9.83
CA ALA A 355 30.79 -17.24 -10.96
C ALA A 355 32.32 -17.09 -10.73
N ARG A 356 32.84 -17.45 -9.55
CA ARG A 356 34.29 -17.58 -9.29
C ARG A 356 34.79 -19.00 -9.51
N GLU A 357 33.91 -19.98 -9.36
CA GLU A 357 34.22 -21.36 -9.72
C GLU A 357 34.28 -21.48 -11.25
N PRO A 358 35.14 -22.35 -11.81
CA PRO A 358 35.18 -22.64 -13.25
C PRO A 358 33.95 -23.47 -13.66
N VAL A 359 32.75 -22.94 -13.46
CA VAL A 359 31.50 -23.58 -13.87
C VAL A 359 31.45 -23.59 -15.40
N ALA A 360 31.72 -24.75 -15.99
CA ALA A 360 31.58 -25.02 -17.43
C ALA A 360 32.33 -24.06 -18.37
N GLY A 361 33.43 -23.43 -17.92
CA GLY A 361 34.21 -22.48 -18.72
C GLY A 361 33.47 -21.19 -19.11
N LEU A 362 32.29 -20.92 -18.52
CA LEU A 362 31.47 -19.77 -18.87
C LEU A 362 32.07 -18.47 -18.32
N PRO A 363 31.99 -17.35 -19.06
CA PRO A 363 32.43 -16.06 -18.55
C PRO A 363 31.56 -15.65 -17.36
N ARG A 364 32.17 -15.05 -16.33
CA ARG A 364 31.48 -14.60 -15.10
C ARG A 364 30.20 -13.79 -15.35
N ARG A 365 30.16 -12.99 -16.42
CA ARG A 365 28.96 -12.24 -16.81
C ARG A 365 27.82 -13.16 -17.24
N ALA A 366 28.10 -14.23 -18.00
CA ALA A 366 27.10 -15.20 -18.40
C ALA A 366 26.52 -15.93 -17.19
N VAL A 367 27.34 -16.36 -16.23
CA VAL A 367 26.87 -16.98 -14.97
C VAL A 367 25.95 -16.03 -14.21
N MET A 368 26.35 -14.76 -14.03
CA MET A 368 25.54 -13.74 -13.35
C MET A 368 24.19 -13.48 -14.04
N VAL A 369 24.17 -13.45 -15.38
CA VAL A 369 22.95 -13.24 -16.18
C VAL A 369 22.05 -14.49 -16.11
N ALA A 370 22.63 -15.68 -16.27
CA ALA A 370 21.92 -16.95 -16.16
C ALA A 370 21.25 -17.08 -14.80
N THR A 371 21.97 -16.80 -13.70
CA THR A 371 21.38 -16.83 -12.35
C THR A 371 20.24 -15.82 -12.21
N LEU A 372 20.37 -14.61 -12.77
CA LEU A 372 19.28 -13.62 -12.74
C LEU A 372 18.03 -14.14 -13.45
N ILE A 373 18.20 -14.67 -14.65
CA ILE A 373 17.11 -15.23 -15.46
C ILE A 373 16.48 -16.40 -14.71
N THR A 374 17.27 -17.30 -14.12
CA THR A 374 16.76 -18.42 -13.32
C THR A 374 15.95 -17.92 -12.12
N CYS A 375 16.43 -16.92 -11.37
CA CYS A 375 15.69 -16.34 -10.26
C CYS A 375 14.36 -15.70 -10.70
N ILE A 376 14.38 -14.96 -11.81
CA ILE A 376 13.17 -14.34 -12.36
C ILE A 376 12.19 -15.42 -12.84
N ALA A 377 12.66 -16.43 -13.57
CA ALA A 377 11.83 -17.52 -14.06
C ALA A 377 11.22 -18.33 -12.92
N ALA A 378 12.00 -18.62 -11.87
CA ALA A 378 11.50 -19.28 -10.66
C ALA A 378 10.43 -18.45 -9.96
N TYR A 379 10.67 -17.14 -9.79
CA TYR A 379 9.68 -16.25 -9.19
C TYR A 379 8.40 -16.13 -10.04
N TRP A 380 8.54 -16.01 -11.36
CA TRP A 380 7.42 -16.00 -12.29
C TRP A 380 6.60 -17.29 -12.18
N HIS A 381 7.26 -18.45 -12.17
CA HIS A 381 6.62 -19.74 -12.04
C HIS A 381 5.82 -19.86 -10.74
N GLU A 382 6.42 -19.57 -9.59
CA GLU A 382 5.74 -19.64 -8.29
C GLU A 382 4.60 -18.62 -8.19
N THR A 383 4.79 -17.41 -8.72
CA THR A 383 3.72 -16.40 -8.75
C THR A 383 2.57 -16.85 -9.62
N THR A 384 2.83 -17.47 -10.78
CA THR A 384 1.77 -18.04 -11.64
C THR A 384 1.02 -19.16 -10.93
N ARG A 385 1.75 -20.03 -10.22
CA ARG A 385 1.15 -21.13 -9.46
C ARG A 385 0.25 -20.61 -8.35
N ALA A 386 0.70 -19.59 -7.61
CA ALA A 386 -0.07 -18.97 -6.54
C ALA A 386 -1.28 -18.20 -7.09
N ASP A 387 -1.09 -17.40 -8.15
CA ASP A 387 -2.13 -16.60 -8.79
C ASP A 387 -3.31 -17.45 -9.26
N ARG A 388 -3.05 -18.59 -9.90
CA ARG A 388 -4.11 -19.53 -10.33
C ARG A 388 -5.01 -20.01 -9.19
N ARG A 389 -4.56 -19.98 -7.93
CA ARG A 389 -5.36 -20.39 -6.78
C ARG A 389 -6.28 -19.28 -6.26
N VAL A 390 -5.89 -18.02 -6.46
CA VAL A 390 -6.55 -16.85 -5.87
C VAL A 390 -7.28 -15.98 -6.90
N LEU A 391 -6.95 -16.10 -8.19
CA LEU A 391 -7.50 -15.27 -9.26
C LEU A 391 -9.02 -15.33 -9.33
N ASN A 392 -9.61 -16.52 -9.27
CA ASN A 392 -11.07 -16.65 -9.31
C ASN A 392 -11.72 -15.93 -8.13
N TRP A 393 -11.15 -16.05 -6.93
CA TRP A 393 -11.64 -15.34 -5.76
C TRP A 393 -11.63 -13.82 -5.98
N TYR A 394 -10.50 -13.28 -6.45
CA TYR A 394 -10.38 -11.86 -6.76
C TYR A 394 -11.38 -11.36 -7.83
N LEU A 395 -11.71 -12.18 -8.82
CA LEU A 395 -12.65 -11.80 -9.89
C LEU A 395 -14.12 -11.88 -9.46
N THR A 396 -14.44 -12.80 -8.55
CA THR A 396 -15.79 -12.95 -8.00
C THR A 396 -16.06 -12.04 -6.82
N GLU A 397 -15.02 -11.50 -6.18
CA GLU A 397 -15.14 -10.50 -5.12
C GLU A 397 -15.97 -9.31 -5.63
N GLY A 398 -16.99 -8.90 -4.87
CA GLY A 398 -17.88 -7.80 -5.23
C GLY A 398 -19.00 -8.15 -6.22
N SER A 399 -19.12 -9.40 -6.67
CA SER A 399 -20.20 -9.84 -7.58
C SER A 399 -21.61 -9.59 -7.02
N ASP A 400 -21.81 -9.80 -5.71
CA ASP A 400 -23.10 -9.51 -5.06
C ASP A 400 -23.44 -8.01 -5.09
N GLY A 401 -22.43 -7.14 -4.92
CA GLY A 401 -22.58 -5.69 -4.99
C GLY A 401 -22.88 -5.20 -6.41
N GLU A 402 -22.21 -5.77 -7.42
CA GLU A 402 -22.50 -5.53 -8.82
C GLU A 402 -23.92 -5.97 -9.18
N GLU A 403 -24.34 -7.15 -8.72
CA GLU A 403 -25.68 -7.67 -8.93
C GLU A 403 -26.74 -6.76 -8.32
N ALA A 404 -26.56 -6.35 -7.05
CA ALA A 404 -27.46 -5.41 -6.39
C ALA A 404 -27.53 -4.05 -7.13
N THR A 405 -26.38 -3.51 -7.56
CA THR A 405 -26.30 -2.27 -8.34
C THR A 405 -27.05 -2.38 -9.66
N ARG A 406 -26.88 -3.52 -10.36
CA ARG A 406 -27.54 -3.81 -11.64
C ARG A 406 -29.05 -3.93 -11.46
N GLN A 407 -29.52 -4.63 -10.43
CA GLN A 407 -30.95 -4.77 -10.14
C GLN A 407 -31.59 -3.43 -9.81
N LEU A 408 -30.98 -2.62 -8.95
CA LEU A 408 -31.50 -1.29 -8.61
C LEU A 408 -31.55 -0.37 -9.83
N ARG A 409 -30.52 -0.39 -10.69
CA ARG A 409 -30.50 0.37 -11.94
C ARG A 409 -31.63 -0.06 -12.88
N ALA A 410 -31.95 -1.36 -12.92
CA ALA A 410 -33.00 -1.91 -13.77
C ALA A 410 -34.43 -1.54 -13.31
N LEU A 411 -34.60 -1.06 -12.07
CA LEU A 411 -35.89 -0.52 -11.62
C LEU A 411 -36.23 0.82 -12.27
N HIS A 412 -35.24 1.48 -12.89
CA HIS A 412 -35.40 2.81 -13.53
C HIS A 412 -35.97 3.89 -12.60
N ILE A 413 -35.74 3.76 -11.29
CA ILE A 413 -36.16 4.75 -10.29
C ILE A 413 -35.07 5.80 -10.14
N HIS A 414 -35.47 7.07 -10.27
CA HIS A 414 -34.66 8.22 -9.91
C HIS A 414 -35.46 9.05 -8.89
N PRO A 415 -35.22 8.84 -7.58
CA PRO A 415 -35.93 9.58 -6.55
C PRO A 415 -35.74 11.09 -6.75
N SER A 416 -36.80 11.87 -6.53
CA SER A 416 -36.70 13.33 -6.57
C SER A 416 -35.80 13.85 -5.46
N ASN A 417 -35.26 15.06 -5.63
CA ASN A 417 -34.51 15.71 -4.56
C ASN A 417 -35.32 15.71 -3.25
N HIS A 418 -34.65 15.41 -2.14
CA HIS A 418 -35.25 15.28 -0.80
C HIS A 418 -36.25 14.12 -0.62
N ALA A 419 -36.34 13.19 -1.57
CA ALA A 419 -37.19 12.01 -1.41
C ALA A 419 -36.70 11.11 -0.26
N ARG A 420 -37.65 10.47 0.42
CA ARG A 420 -37.41 9.49 1.48
C ARG A 420 -37.68 8.08 0.95
N VAL A 421 -36.65 7.24 0.98
CA VAL A 421 -36.68 5.89 0.43
C VAL A 421 -36.44 4.88 1.55
N ALA A 422 -37.30 3.87 1.67
CA ALA A 422 -37.12 2.78 2.62
C ALA A 422 -36.88 1.44 1.90
N PHE A 423 -35.90 0.69 2.38
CA PHE A 423 -35.69 -0.71 2.03
C PHE A 423 -36.20 -1.58 3.20
N ILE A 424 -37.24 -2.38 2.95
CA ILE A 424 -37.80 -3.31 3.94
C ILE A 424 -36.82 -4.45 4.20
N ASN A 425 -36.46 -5.18 3.13
CA ASN A 425 -35.37 -6.12 3.10
C ASN A 425 -34.38 -5.75 1.99
N ASP A 426 -33.16 -6.25 2.12
CA ASP A 426 -32.08 -6.03 1.17
C ASP A 426 -31.10 -7.23 1.17
N PRO A 427 -30.26 -7.39 0.14
CA PRO A 427 -29.37 -8.54 0.00
C PRO A 427 -28.23 -8.59 1.04
N PHE A 428 -28.02 -7.53 1.82
CA PHE A 428 -26.90 -7.41 2.76
C PHE A 428 -27.38 -7.18 4.20
N PRO A 429 -27.98 -8.20 4.84
CA PRO A 429 -28.70 -8.04 6.08
C PRO A 429 -27.81 -7.51 7.21
N LYS A 430 -28.31 -6.52 7.94
CA LYS A 430 -27.63 -5.86 9.07
C LYS A 430 -26.31 -5.14 8.68
N THR A 431 -26.16 -4.76 7.42
CA THR A 431 -25.03 -3.96 6.94
C THR A 431 -25.51 -2.72 6.16
N TYR A 432 -24.60 -1.80 5.89
CA TYR A 432 -24.92 -0.54 5.20
C TYR A 432 -24.66 -0.60 3.68
N HIS A 433 -24.39 -1.77 3.11
CA HIS A 433 -23.98 -1.87 1.70
C HIS A 433 -25.07 -1.39 0.74
N THR A 434 -26.34 -1.73 0.99
CA THR A 434 -27.48 -1.24 0.17
C THR A 434 -27.60 0.28 0.21
N LEU A 435 -27.41 0.90 1.39
CA LEU A 435 -27.36 2.35 1.54
C LEU A 435 -26.25 2.96 0.66
N PHE A 436 -25.02 2.43 0.76
CA PHE A 436 -23.89 2.96 -0.01
C PHE A 436 -24.12 2.85 -1.52
N ILE A 437 -24.58 1.69 -1.98
CA ILE A 437 -24.87 1.43 -3.39
C ILE A 437 -25.95 2.37 -3.90
N ALA A 438 -27.09 2.45 -3.21
CA ALA A 438 -28.22 3.27 -3.64
C ALA A 438 -27.88 4.78 -3.65
N THR A 439 -27.22 5.27 -2.60
CA THR A 439 -26.77 6.67 -2.55
C THR A 439 -25.81 7.01 -3.69
N LEU A 440 -24.84 6.14 -3.99
CA LEU A 440 -23.90 6.37 -5.08
C LEU A 440 -24.56 6.20 -6.46
N LEU A 441 -25.50 5.27 -6.61
CA LEU A 441 -26.20 5.02 -7.87
C LEU A 441 -27.06 6.23 -8.27
N TRP A 442 -27.81 6.79 -7.33
CA TRP A 442 -28.65 7.96 -7.58
C TRP A 442 -27.86 9.27 -7.57
N ALA A 443 -26.69 9.29 -6.93
CA ALA A 443 -25.77 10.41 -6.88
C ALA A 443 -26.42 11.74 -6.44
N ASP A 444 -27.44 11.67 -5.59
CA ASP A 444 -28.10 12.81 -4.96
C ASP A 444 -27.97 12.71 -3.43
N ARG A 445 -27.34 13.73 -2.84
CA ARG A 445 -27.08 13.80 -1.40
C ARG A 445 -28.32 14.18 -0.59
N SER A 446 -29.35 14.68 -1.25
CA SER A 446 -30.59 15.11 -0.62
C SER A 446 -31.55 13.95 -0.35
N VAL A 447 -31.39 12.81 -1.04
CA VAL A 447 -32.22 11.62 -0.86
C VAL A 447 -31.90 10.96 0.48
N GLU A 448 -32.92 10.76 1.30
CA GLU A 448 -32.83 10.07 2.58
C GLU A 448 -33.15 8.59 2.41
N ILE A 449 -32.23 7.71 2.81
CA ILE A 449 -32.39 6.26 2.67
C ILE A 449 -32.45 5.62 4.05
N ASN A 450 -33.54 4.91 4.33
CA ASN A 450 -33.73 4.12 5.54
C ASN A 450 -33.60 2.61 5.24
N LEU A 451 -32.79 1.91 6.04
CA LEU A 451 -32.70 0.45 6.02
C LEU A 451 -33.50 -0.10 7.20
N GLN A 452 -34.68 -0.66 6.93
CA GLN A 452 -35.60 -1.10 7.97
C GLN A 452 -35.02 -2.22 8.86
N GLN A 453 -34.10 -3.03 8.32
CA GLN A 453 -33.39 -4.09 9.05
C GLN A 453 -32.36 -3.56 10.08
N ILE A 454 -31.95 -2.29 9.98
CA ILE A 454 -31.00 -1.66 10.91
C ILE A 454 -31.72 -0.65 11.80
N TYR A 455 -32.48 0.26 11.19
CA TYR A 455 -33.24 1.31 11.86
C TYR A 455 -34.72 1.13 11.55
N PRO A 456 -35.41 0.26 12.32
CA PRO A 456 -36.81 -0.03 12.08
C PRO A 456 -37.67 1.19 12.41
N LEU A 457 -38.31 1.75 11.39
CA LEU A 457 -39.28 2.82 11.57
C LEU A 457 -40.65 2.23 11.97
N PRO A 458 -41.42 2.94 12.82
CA PRO A 458 -42.82 2.61 13.06
C PRO A 458 -43.62 2.61 11.76
N LYS A 459 -44.66 1.77 11.68
CA LYS A 459 -45.49 1.63 10.49
C LYS A 459 -46.01 2.96 9.91
N PRO A 460 -46.52 3.93 10.71
CA PRO A 460 -46.96 5.21 10.17
C PRO A 460 -45.86 6.03 9.48
N GLU A 461 -44.62 5.93 9.95
CA GLU A 461 -43.47 6.63 9.36
C GLU A 461 -42.97 5.92 8.11
N LEU A 462 -42.99 4.58 8.10
CA LEU A 462 -42.69 3.78 6.92
C LEU A 462 -43.72 4.04 5.81
N ASP A 463 -45.01 4.08 6.17
CA ASP A 463 -46.11 4.39 5.25
C ASP A 463 -46.09 5.85 4.76
N ALA A 464 -45.25 6.72 5.34
CA ALA A 464 -45.02 8.10 4.90
C ALA A 464 -43.83 8.26 3.94
N MET A 465 -43.11 7.18 3.61
CA MET A 465 -42.00 7.21 2.66
C MET A 465 -42.48 7.41 1.21
N ASP A 466 -41.70 8.13 0.41
CA ASP A 466 -41.98 8.37 -1.00
C ASP A 466 -41.80 7.10 -1.84
N TYR A 467 -40.77 6.32 -1.50
CA TYR A 467 -40.47 5.03 -2.11
C TYR A 467 -40.28 3.96 -1.05
N ILE A 468 -40.88 2.79 -1.28
CA ILE A 468 -40.71 1.60 -0.46
C ILE A 468 -40.29 0.47 -1.38
N LEU A 469 -39.09 -0.04 -1.18
CA LEU A 469 -38.53 -1.18 -1.88
C LEU A 469 -38.43 -2.36 -0.93
N ASP A 470 -38.58 -3.56 -1.48
CA ASP A 470 -38.34 -4.81 -0.78
C ASP A 470 -37.38 -5.69 -1.58
N TYR A 471 -36.83 -6.72 -0.94
CA TYR A 471 -35.96 -7.70 -1.58
C TYR A 471 -36.52 -9.10 -1.36
N VAL A 472 -37.14 -9.65 -2.40
CA VAL A 472 -37.89 -10.92 -2.36
C VAL A 472 -37.36 -11.84 -3.45
N ASP A 473 -37.13 -13.10 -3.11
CA ASP A 473 -36.64 -14.14 -4.05
C ASP A 473 -35.39 -13.71 -4.85
N GLY A 474 -34.47 -13.01 -4.19
CA GLY A 474 -33.21 -12.57 -4.78
C GLY A 474 -33.32 -11.33 -5.69
N ARG A 475 -34.44 -10.58 -5.63
CA ARG A 475 -34.65 -9.39 -6.47
C ARG A 475 -35.23 -8.21 -5.71
N PHE A 476 -34.79 -7.00 -6.06
CA PHE A 476 -35.47 -5.79 -5.62
C PHE A 476 -36.82 -5.63 -6.31
N VAL A 477 -37.84 -5.26 -5.52
CA VAL A 477 -39.21 -4.98 -5.99
C VAL A 477 -39.70 -3.64 -5.43
N ILE A 478 -40.50 -2.93 -6.22
CA ILE A 478 -41.12 -1.67 -5.81
C ILE A 478 -42.45 -2.00 -5.14
N ILE A 479 -42.57 -1.76 -3.85
CA ILE A 479 -43.83 -1.87 -3.11
C ILE A 479 -44.62 -0.57 -3.25
N ARG A 480 -43.90 0.56 -3.24
CA ARG A 480 -44.46 1.90 -3.45
C ARG A 480 -43.44 2.81 -4.11
N GLY A 481 -43.88 3.65 -5.03
CA GLY A 481 -43.07 4.71 -5.63
C GLY A 481 -43.91 5.54 -6.60
N ARG A 482 -43.54 6.81 -6.79
CA ARG A 482 -44.04 7.59 -7.93
C ARG A 482 -43.18 7.22 -9.15
N LEU A 483 -43.80 6.61 -10.16
CA LEU A 483 -43.16 6.31 -11.45
C LEU A 483 -42.96 7.59 -12.26
#